data_AF-A0A1G6X5F4-F1
#
_entry.id   AF-A0A1G6X5F4-F1
#
_cell.length_a   1.000
_cell.length_b   1.000
_cell.length_c   1.000
_cell.angle_alpha   90.00
_cell.angle_beta   90.00
_cell.angle_gamma   90.00
#
_symmetry.space_group_name_H-M   'P 1'
#
loop_
_entity.id
_entity.type
_entity.pdbx_description
1 polymer ?
#
loop_
_entity_poly.entity_id
_entity_poly.type
_entity_poly.pdbx_seq_one_letter_code
_entity_poly.pdbx_strand_id
1 'polypeptide(L)'
;MRRACVTELLYLRLRVWKTDRTDNPWCIVPRSTLQNVSHAGFTLIEMLVVLTVIGLLAATMAPSAFRRPAYLTRERIAAELEQRIAQGFASARASGEPATVNLKGKTDADTPSFVSTIGGAQAPILYPDGSSNGGTVSLAGRPLILIGWIDGRVRRAAS
;
A
#
# COMPACT_ATOMS: atom_id res chain seq x y z
N MET A 1 -32.11 20.96 42.18
CA MET A 1 -31.73 21.97 43.20
C MET A 1 -31.97 21.38 44.58
N ARG A 2 -31.00 21.53 45.50
CA ARG A 2 -30.90 20.97 46.88
C ARG A 2 -30.40 19.51 46.91
N ARG A 3 -29.44 19.08 47.73
CA ARG A 3 -28.55 19.66 48.77
C ARG A 3 -27.44 18.61 49.01
N ALA A 4 -26.25 19.08 49.40
CA ALA A 4 -25.11 18.25 49.81
C ALA A 4 -25.43 17.34 51.01
N CYS A 5 -24.78 16.18 51.09
CA CYS A 5 -24.50 15.52 52.35
C CYS A 5 -23.08 14.93 52.30
N VAL A 6 -22.19 15.66 52.95
CA VAL A 6 -20.84 15.30 53.32
C VAL A 6 -20.92 14.14 54.32
N THR A 7 -20.14 13.08 54.10
CA THR A 7 -19.86 12.07 55.14
C THR A 7 -18.36 11.80 55.13
N GLU A 8 -17.63 12.76 55.70
CA GLU A 8 -16.39 12.50 56.41
C GLU A 8 -16.69 11.66 57.66
N LEU A 9 -15.91 10.58 57.91
CA LEU A 9 -15.39 10.15 59.21
C LEU A 9 -15.03 8.66 59.18
N LEU A 10 -13.78 8.35 58.83
CA LEU A 10 -13.01 7.24 59.38
C LEU A 10 -11.55 7.46 58.96
N TYR A 11 -10.88 8.45 59.56
CA TYR A 11 -10.10 8.28 60.79
C TYR A 11 -9.10 7.12 60.73
N LEU A 12 -7.83 7.53 60.63
CA LEU A 12 -6.64 6.88 61.20
C LEU A 12 -6.23 5.49 60.69
N ARG A 13 -5.24 5.50 59.79
CA ARG A 13 -3.96 4.84 60.10
C ARG A 13 -2.79 5.50 59.37
N LEU A 14 -2.52 6.76 59.72
CA LEU A 14 -1.18 7.35 59.59
C LEU A 14 -0.25 6.53 60.47
N ARG A 15 0.40 5.51 59.88
CA ARG A 15 1.43 4.73 60.54
C ARG A 15 2.67 5.62 60.62
N VAL A 16 2.74 6.33 61.74
CA VAL A 16 3.94 6.83 62.42
C VAL A 16 5.17 6.06 61.99
N TRP A 17 6.04 6.70 61.20
CA TRP A 17 7.44 6.32 61.12
C TRP A 17 8.20 7.36 61.95
N LYS A 18 8.49 6.98 63.19
CA LYS A 18 9.30 7.74 64.13
C LYS A 18 10.58 6.95 64.35
N THR A 19 11.62 7.32 63.63
CA THR A 19 13.05 7.03 63.88
C THR A 19 13.83 7.78 62.81
N ASP A 20 14.94 8.46 63.03
CA ASP A 20 15.61 8.93 64.22
C ASP A 20 16.60 9.99 63.70
N ARG A 21 16.98 10.88 64.59
CA ARG A 21 17.92 11.99 64.43
C ARG A 21 19.22 11.57 63.73
N THR A 22 19.53 12.16 62.57
CA THR A 22 20.92 12.31 62.06
C THR A 22 21.14 13.67 61.40
N ASP A 23 20.90 14.74 62.16
CA ASP A 23 21.40 16.08 61.85
C ASP A 23 22.86 16.20 62.31
N ASN A 24 23.76 15.39 61.75
CA ASN A 24 25.19 15.54 61.96
C ASN A 24 25.79 16.27 60.76
N PRO A 25 26.22 17.55 60.89
CA PRO A 25 26.73 18.36 59.77
C PRO A 25 28.10 17.90 59.25
N TRP A 26 28.64 16.80 59.78
CA TRP A 26 29.97 16.26 59.46
C TRP A 26 29.95 14.82 58.96
N CYS A 27 28.79 14.30 58.55
CA CYS A 27 28.75 13.08 57.78
C CYS A 27 29.32 13.37 56.38
N ILE A 28 30.65 13.27 56.25
CA ILE A 28 31.31 13.09 54.96
C ILE A 28 30.80 11.75 54.42
N VAL A 29 29.68 11.78 53.68
CA VAL A 29 29.29 10.65 52.85
C VAL A 29 30.42 10.44 51.85
N PRO A 30 31.04 9.25 51.79
CA PRO A 30 32.06 8.98 50.79
C PRO A 30 31.44 9.20 49.42
N ARG A 31 32.09 10.04 48.61
CA ARG A 31 31.74 10.35 47.22
C ARG A 31 32.04 9.16 46.30
N SER A 32 31.66 7.95 46.68
CA SER A 32 31.82 6.74 45.86
C SER A 32 30.52 6.31 45.19
N THR A 33 29.41 7.04 45.41
CA THR A 33 28.17 6.92 44.63
C THR A 33 28.12 7.92 43.46
N LEU A 34 29.27 8.32 42.90
CA LEU A 34 29.28 8.54 41.46
C LEU A 34 29.16 7.16 40.84
N GLN A 35 27.92 6.71 40.69
CA GLN A 35 27.55 5.61 39.82
C GLN A 35 28.35 5.81 38.54
N ASN A 36 29.37 4.98 38.38
CA ASN A 36 29.97 4.76 37.09
C ASN A 36 28.83 4.09 36.30
N VAL A 37 27.96 4.90 35.71
CA VAL A 37 27.05 4.45 34.67
C VAL A 37 28.03 4.00 33.60
N SER A 38 28.36 2.71 33.63
CA SER A 38 29.23 2.10 32.66
C SER A 38 28.61 2.46 31.33
N HIS A 39 29.24 3.40 30.62
CA HIS A 39 28.92 3.65 29.24
C HIS A 39 29.29 2.34 28.56
N ALA A 40 28.30 1.45 28.45
CA ALA A 40 28.38 0.22 27.70
C ALA A 40 28.54 0.67 26.24
N GLY A 41 29.79 0.94 25.87
CA GLY A 41 30.15 1.27 24.51
C GLY A 41 29.88 0.02 23.68
N PHE A 42 28.96 0.14 22.73
CA PHE A 42 28.74 -0.90 21.74
C PHE A 42 30.06 -1.21 21.06
N THR A 43 30.45 -2.47 21.08
CA THR A 43 31.70 -2.89 20.44
C THR A 43 31.57 -2.77 18.92
N LEU A 44 32.68 -2.57 18.20
CA LEU A 44 32.67 -2.52 16.73
C LEU A 44 32.04 -3.80 16.15
N ILE A 45 32.37 -4.95 16.75
CA ILE A 45 31.81 -6.23 16.33
C ILE A 45 30.30 -6.31 16.57
N GLU A 46 29.78 -5.72 17.64
CA GLU A 46 28.35 -5.70 17.94
C GLU A 46 27.58 -4.84 16.93
N MET A 47 28.11 -3.67 16.56
CA MET A 47 27.52 -2.87 15.48
C MET A 47 27.58 -3.59 14.13
N LEU A 48 28.67 -4.31 13.85
CA LEU A 48 28.80 -5.11 12.62
C LEU A 48 27.77 -6.25 12.59
N VAL A 49 27.60 -6.97 13.69
CA VAL A 49 26.59 -8.05 13.80
C VAL A 49 25.18 -7.48 13.65
N VAL A 50 24.85 -6.38 14.31
CA VAL A 50 23.53 -5.74 14.20
C VAL A 50 23.23 -5.32 12.76
N LEU A 51 24.17 -4.66 12.09
CA LEU A 51 24.01 -4.28 10.68
C LEU A 51 23.88 -5.51 9.76
N THR A 52 24.60 -6.59 10.07
CA THR A 52 24.50 -7.85 9.31
C THR A 52 23.13 -8.49 9.47
N VAL A 53 22.60 -8.54 10.70
CA VAL A 53 21.26 -9.10 10.97
C VAL A 53 20.17 -8.24 10.34
N ILE A 54 20.23 -6.90 10.49
CA ILE A 54 19.28 -5.99 9.86
C ILE A 54 19.37 -6.09 8.33
N GLY A 55 20.58 -6.16 7.76
CA GLY A 55 20.79 -6.34 6.33
C GLY A 55 20.22 -7.65 5.80
N LEU A 56 20.36 -8.74 6.54
CA LEU A 56 19.80 -10.04 6.19
C LEU A 56 18.27 -10.03 6.26
N LEU A 57 17.69 -9.44 7.31
CA LEU A 57 16.24 -9.25 7.41
C LEU A 57 15.71 -8.36 6.28
N ALA A 58 16.38 -7.25 5.99
CA ALA A 58 16.02 -6.38 4.89
C ALA A 58 16.10 -7.12 3.54
N ALA A 59 17.16 -7.90 3.28
CA ALA A 59 17.32 -8.65 2.05
C ALA A 59 16.22 -9.70 1.83
N THR A 60 15.76 -10.35 2.90
CA THR A 60 14.69 -11.36 2.83
C THR A 60 13.30 -10.75 2.74
N MET A 61 13.05 -9.60 3.39
CA MET A 61 11.74 -8.96 3.41
C MET A 61 11.51 -7.98 2.26
N ALA A 62 12.58 -7.35 1.74
CA ALA A 62 12.52 -6.37 0.65
C ALA A 62 11.69 -6.83 -0.56
N PRO A 63 11.85 -8.06 -1.11
CA PRO A 63 11.11 -8.49 -2.29
C PRO A 63 9.59 -8.45 -2.12
N SER A 64 9.08 -8.63 -0.89
CA SER A 64 7.64 -8.56 -0.60
C SER A 64 7.14 -7.12 -0.50
N ALA A 65 7.91 -6.21 0.10
CA ALA A 65 7.56 -4.80 0.24
C ALA A 65 7.58 -4.05 -1.11
N PHE A 66 8.41 -4.50 -2.06
CA PHE A 66 8.49 -3.92 -3.40
C PHE A 66 7.45 -4.48 -4.40
N ARG A 67 6.58 -5.42 -4.00
CA ARG A 67 5.47 -5.85 -4.87
C ARG A 67 4.46 -4.72 -4.99
N ARG A 68 4.31 -4.17 -6.19
CA ARG A 68 3.27 -3.17 -6.46
C ARG A 68 1.90 -3.76 -6.14
N PRO A 69 1.00 -2.99 -5.48
CA PRO A 69 -0.37 -3.43 -5.27
C PRO A 69 -1.04 -3.79 -6.59
N ALA A 70 -1.69 -4.95 -6.65
CA ALA A 70 -2.36 -5.43 -7.86
C ALA A 70 -3.41 -4.43 -8.38
N TYR A 71 -4.04 -3.64 -7.49
CA TYR A 71 -5.03 -2.64 -7.88
C TYR A 71 -4.40 -1.47 -8.67
N LEU A 72 -3.21 -0.99 -8.28
CA LEU A 72 -2.53 0.10 -8.99
C LEU A 72 -2.09 -0.34 -10.39
N THR A 73 -1.61 -1.57 -10.52
CA THR A 73 -1.24 -2.14 -11.82
C THR A 73 -2.47 -2.26 -12.72
N ARG A 74 -3.60 -2.72 -12.18
CA ARG A 74 -4.84 -2.89 -12.94
C ARG A 74 -5.40 -1.57 -13.45
N GLU A 75 -5.44 -0.54 -12.61
CA GLU A 75 -5.91 0.80 -13.00
C GLU A 75 -5.02 1.42 -14.09
N ARG A 76 -3.70 1.26 -13.98
CA ARG A 76 -2.77 1.72 -14.99
C ARG A 76 -3.01 1.04 -16.34
N ILE A 77 -3.16 -0.30 -16.34
CA ILE A 77 -3.40 -1.07 -17.57
C ILE A 77 -4.75 -0.68 -18.19
N ALA A 78 -5.79 -0.47 -17.36
CA ALA A 78 -7.08 0.00 -17.85
C ALA A 78 -6.96 1.37 -18.54
N ALA A 79 -6.30 2.34 -17.89
CA ALA A 79 -6.10 3.67 -18.46
C ALA A 79 -5.27 3.63 -19.77
N GLU A 80 -4.23 2.81 -19.82
CA GLU A 80 -3.41 2.63 -21.03
C GLU A 80 -4.24 2.03 -22.17
N LEU A 81 -5.11 1.06 -21.86
CA LEU A 81 -5.97 0.42 -22.84
C LEU A 81 -7.06 1.37 -23.35
N GLU A 82 -7.68 2.17 -22.48
CA GLU A 82 -8.62 3.23 -22.86
C GLU A 82 -7.97 4.21 -23.84
N GLN A 83 -6.75 4.64 -23.56
CA GLN A 83 -6.00 5.52 -24.44
C GLN A 83 -5.72 4.87 -25.80
N ARG A 84 -5.31 3.60 -25.84
CA ARG A 84 -5.07 2.86 -27.09
C ARG A 84 -6.34 2.68 -27.92
N ILE A 85 -7.47 2.41 -27.27
CA ILE A 85 -8.77 2.32 -27.96
C ILE A 85 -9.17 3.68 -28.53
N ALA A 86 -9.03 4.77 -27.76
CA ALA A 86 -9.31 6.11 -28.23
C ALA A 86 -8.42 6.51 -29.43
N GLN A 87 -7.14 6.16 -29.39
CA GLN A 87 -6.21 6.34 -30.51
C GLN A 87 -6.63 5.52 -31.73
N GLY A 88 -7.07 4.27 -31.53
CA GLY A 88 -7.56 3.42 -32.61
C GLY A 88 -8.83 3.96 -33.29
N PHE A 89 -9.76 4.54 -32.52
CA PHE A 89 -10.91 5.24 -33.11
C PHE A 89 -10.50 6.49 -33.89
N ALA A 90 -9.53 7.26 -33.37
CA ALA A 90 -9.01 8.42 -34.09
C ALA A 90 -8.34 8.01 -35.41
N SER A 91 -7.56 6.92 -35.42
CA SER A 91 -6.92 6.41 -36.64
C SER A 91 -7.93 5.85 -37.64
N ALA A 92 -8.97 5.13 -37.17
CA ALA A 92 -10.02 4.60 -38.04
C ALA A 92 -10.79 5.74 -38.74
N ARG A 93 -11.11 6.82 -38.00
CA ARG A 93 -11.75 8.01 -38.56
C ARG A 93 -10.86 8.75 -39.55
N ALA A 94 -9.58 8.89 -39.25
CA ALA A 94 -8.64 9.60 -40.11
C ALA A 94 -8.35 8.85 -41.42
N SER A 95 -8.33 7.52 -41.38
CA SER A 95 -8.07 6.67 -42.55
C SER A 95 -9.33 6.30 -43.34
N GLY A 96 -10.50 6.29 -42.70
CA GLY A 96 -11.72 5.72 -43.27
C GLY A 96 -11.73 4.19 -43.30
N GLU A 97 -10.72 3.52 -42.73
CA GLU A 97 -10.61 2.08 -42.67
C GLU A 97 -10.77 1.54 -41.23
N PRO A 98 -11.21 0.28 -41.04
CA PRO A 98 -11.26 -0.32 -39.71
C PRO A 98 -9.87 -0.44 -39.08
N ALA A 99 -9.76 -0.09 -37.79
CA ALA A 99 -8.52 -0.20 -37.03
C ALA A 99 -8.58 -1.33 -35.99
N THR A 100 -7.51 -2.11 -35.88
CA THR A 100 -7.36 -3.14 -34.84
C THR A 100 -6.55 -2.63 -33.65
N VAL A 101 -7.02 -2.85 -32.43
CA VAL A 101 -6.30 -2.43 -31.22
C VAL A 101 -5.34 -3.51 -30.73
N ASN A 102 -4.07 -3.15 -30.54
CA ASN A 102 -3.08 -4.07 -29.97
C ASN A 102 -3.19 -4.12 -28.44
N LEU A 103 -3.50 -5.32 -27.95
CA LEU A 103 -3.67 -5.64 -26.53
C LEU A 103 -2.38 -6.04 -25.82
N LYS A 104 -1.24 -6.06 -26.50
CA LYS A 104 0.03 -6.50 -25.91
C LYS A 104 0.42 -5.61 -24.72
N GLY A 105 0.56 -6.24 -23.57
CA GLY A 105 1.05 -5.63 -22.34
C GLY A 105 2.57 -5.49 -22.34
N LYS A 106 3.11 -4.87 -21.29
CA LYS A 106 4.57 -4.75 -21.11
C LYS A 106 5.22 -6.08 -20.73
N THR A 107 4.47 -6.94 -20.07
CA THR A 107 4.86 -8.32 -19.72
C THR A 107 3.72 -9.27 -20.11
N ASP A 108 4.01 -10.57 -20.21
CA ASP A 108 2.98 -11.56 -20.52
C ASP A 108 1.90 -11.63 -19.42
N ALA A 109 2.28 -11.44 -18.16
CA ALA A 109 1.35 -11.35 -17.03
C ALA A 109 0.43 -10.11 -17.11
N ASP A 110 0.92 -9.03 -17.73
CA ASP A 110 0.18 -7.80 -17.95
C ASP A 110 -0.61 -7.81 -19.27
N THR A 111 -0.54 -8.88 -20.05
CA THR A 111 -1.20 -8.94 -21.37
C THR A 111 -2.68 -9.31 -21.20
N PRO A 112 -3.62 -8.38 -21.45
CA PRO A 112 -5.03 -8.69 -21.40
C PRO A 112 -5.46 -9.63 -22.53
N SER A 113 -6.40 -10.50 -22.18
CA SER A 113 -7.17 -11.32 -23.13
C SER A 113 -8.40 -10.56 -23.60
N PHE A 114 -8.85 -10.82 -24.83
CA PHE A 114 -10.08 -10.26 -25.37
C PHE A 114 -10.98 -11.34 -25.92
N VAL A 115 -12.26 -11.19 -25.63
CA VAL A 115 -13.33 -12.01 -26.17
C VAL A 115 -14.29 -11.07 -26.88
N SER A 116 -14.40 -11.23 -28.20
CA SER A 116 -15.33 -10.44 -29.01
C SER A 116 -16.77 -10.82 -28.72
N THR A 117 -17.66 -9.84 -28.81
CA THR A 117 -19.11 -10.08 -28.79
C THR A 117 -19.57 -10.58 -30.16
N ILE A 118 -18.97 -10.07 -31.24
CA ILE A 118 -19.37 -10.36 -32.62
C ILE A 118 -18.13 -10.68 -33.47
N GLY A 119 -18.26 -11.64 -34.40
CA GLY A 119 -17.27 -11.89 -35.44
C GLY A 119 -16.04 -12.69 -35.02
N GLY A 120 -15.94 -13.14 -33.76
CA GLY A 120 -14.91 -14.10 -33.31
C GLY A 120 -13.47 -13.58 -33.35
N ALA A 121 -13.27 -12.29 -33.59
CA ALA A 121 -11.93 -11.69 -33.63
C ALA A 121 -11.26 -11.74 -32.25
N GLN A 122 -9.93 -11.93 -32.26
CA GLN A 122 -9.10 -11.98 -31.05
C GLN A 122 -8.62 -10.59 -30.59
N ALA A 123 -9.01 -9.53 -31.30
CA ALA A 123 -8.71 -8.15 -30.95
C ALA A 123 -9.94 -7.25 -31.21
N PRO A 124 -10.05 -6.10 -30.51
CA PRO A 124 -11.05 -5.10 -30.81
C PRO A 124 -10.83 -4.54 -32.21
N ILE A 125 -11.90 -4.56 -33.02
CA ILE A 125 -11.97 -3.93 -34.33
C ILE A 125 -12.83 -2.69 -34.17
N LEU A 126 -12.28 -1.54 -34.52
CA LEU A 126 -12.89 -0.23 -34.39
C LEU A 126 -13.19 0.31 -35.78
N TYR A 127 -14.43 0.74 -36.00
CA TYR A 127 -14.88 1.23 -37.29
C TYR A 127 -14.87 2.77 -37.34
N PRO A 128 -14.74 3.38 -38.53
CA PRO A 128 -14.73 4.84 -38.69
C PRO A 128 -16.01 5.53 -38.20
N ASP A 129 -17.15 4.83 -38.24
CA ASP A 129 -18.44 5.31 -37.75
C ASP A 129 -18.54 5.35 -36.21
N GLY A 130 -17.52 4.84 -35.52
CA GLY A 130 -17.48 4.76 -34.06
C GLY A 130 -18.05 3.45 -33.50
N SER A 131 -18.56 2.55 -34.33
CA SER A 131 -18.95 1.21 -33.91
C SER A 131 -17.73 0.32 -33.67
N SER A 132 -17.94 -0.85 -33.06
CA SER A 132 -16.90 -1.86 -32.90
C SER A 132 -17.47 -3.27 -33.00
N ASN A 133 -16.61 -4.29 -33.03
CA ASN A 133 -17.05 -5.68 -32.86
C ASN A 133 -17.54 -6.01 -31.43
N GLY A 134 -17.38 -5.06 -30.50
CA GLY A 134 -17.67 -5.20 -29.08
C GLY A 134 -16.84 -6.29 -28.42
N GLY A 135 -16.89 -6.33 -27.09
CA GLY A 135 -16.29 -7.43 -26.35
C GLY A 135 -15.89 -7.09 -24.94
N THR A 136 -15.31 -8.09 -24.28
CA THR A 136 -14.77 -7.95 -22.93
C THR A 136 -13.26 -8.15 -22.99
N VAL A 137 -12.54 -7.16 -22.47
CA VAL A 137 -11.11 -7.26 -22.23
C VAL A 137 -10.90 -7.68 -20.78
N SER A 138 -10.21 -8.79 -20.55
CA SER A 138 -9.97 -9.34 -19.22
C SER A 138 -8.48 -9.46 -18.92
N LEU A 139 -8.08 -9.12 -17.70
CA LEU A 139 -6.71 -9.25 -17.19
C LEU A 139 -6.69 -10.29 -16.08
N ALA A 140 -5.81 -11.30 -16.18
CA ALA A 140 -5.73 -12.40 -15.23
C ALA A 140 -7.11 -13.06 -14.93
N GLY A 141 -7.91 -13.27 -15.98
CA GLY A 141 -9.25 -13.88 -15.89
C GLY A 141 -10.34 -12.98 -15.29
N ARG A 142 -10.04 -11.71 -14.97
CA ARG A 142 -11.04 -10.75 -14.45
C ARG A 142 -11.37 -9.71 -15.50
N PRO A 143 -12.66 -9.36 -15.69
CA PRO A 143 -13.04 -8.34 -16.66
C PRO A 143 -12.43 -6.99 -16.27
N LEU A 144 -11.79 -6.31 -17.21
CA LEU A 144 -11.15 -5.02 -17.02
C LEU A 144 -11.96 -3.92 -17.70
N ILE A 145 -12.28 -4.14 -18.97
CA ILE A 145 -12.97 -3.18 -19.83
C ILE A 145 -14.04 -3.91 -20.65
N LEU A 146 -15.17 -3.24 -20.82
CA LEU A 146 -16.28 -3.63 -21.69
C LEU A 146 -16.34 -2.64 -22.86
N ILE A 147 -16.43 -3.17 -24.07
CA ILE A 147 -16.54 -2.38 -25.31
C ILE A 147 -17.91 -2.63 -25.93
N GLY A 148 -18.70 -1.57 -26.07
CA GLY A 148 -19.98 -1.59 -26.75
C GLY A 148 -19.82 -1.80 -28.26
N TRP A 149 -20.57 -2.74 -28.84
CA TRP A 149 -20.48 -3.03 -30.27
C TRP A 149 -21.12 -1.92 -31.12
N ILE A 150 -22.27 -1.38 -30.69
CA ILE A 150 -23.03 -0.43 -31.51
C ILE A 150 -22.48 1.00 -31.46
N ASP A 151 -22.00 1.43 -30.29
CA ASP A 151 -21.62 2.81 -30.00
C ASP A 151 -20.13 2.97 -29.67
N GLY A 152 -19.37 1.86 -29.71
CA GLY A 152 -17.95 1.84 -29.40
C GLY A 152 -17.62 2.26 -27.97
N ARG A 153 -18.61 2.38 -27.07
CA ARG A 153 -18.38 2.94 -25.74
C ARG A 153 -17.52 2.00 -24.91
N VAL A 154 -16.52 2.61 -24.26
CA VAL A 154 -15.58 1.93 -23.39
C VAL A 154 -16.00 2.15 -21.94
N ARG A 155 -16.22 1.07 -21.19
CA ARG A 155 -16.58 1.13 -19.77
C ARG A 155 -15.64 0.25 -18.96
N ARG A 156 -15.19 0.73 -17.80
CA ARG A 156 -14.49 -0.14 -16.84
C ARG A 156 -15.48 -1.13 -16.25
N ALA A 157 -15.05 -2.39 -16.12
CA ALA A 157 -15.81 -3.39 -15.38
C ALA A 157 -15.78 -3.04 -13.88
N ALA A 158 -16.91 -3.19 -13.20
CA ALA A 158 -16.96 -3.03 -11.75
C ALA A 158 -16.04 -4.08 -11.09
N SER A 159 -15.20 -3.62 -10.15
CA SER A 159 -14.18 -4.41 -9.47
C SER A 159 -14.74 -5.34 -8.41
#